data_AF-A0A8J2LP79-F1
#
_entry.id   AF-A0A8J2LP79-F1
#
_cell.length_a   1.000
_cell.length_b   1.000
_cell.length_c   1.000
_cell.angle_alpha   90.00
_cell.angle_beta   90.00
_cell.angle_gamma   90.00
#
_symmetry.space_group_name_H-M   'P 1'
#
loop_
_entity.id
_entity.type
_entity.pdbx_description
1 polymer ?
#
loop_
_entity_poly.entity_id
_entity_poly.type
_entity_poly.pdbx_seq_one_letter_code
_entity_poly.pdbx_strand_id
1 'polypeptide(L)'
;VTVVYICIQRFYAATSRQLRRLGSISRSPVFTHFGETLAGLSTIRAFKVQRQFLKELERKLDMDLVTTFLFICTNRWIAFILECMGNLIVMFAGMFTLLYHIDGGKTGLSISYALSITVYLNFLIKQTLE
;
A
#
# COMPACT_ATOMS: atom_id res chain seq x y z
N VAL A 1 9.34 20.37 -5.48
CA VAL A 1 8.36 19.30 -5.78
C VAL A 1 9.05 17.99 -6.14
N THR A 2 9.90 17.96 -7.17
CA THR A 2 10.61 16.73 -7.62
C THR A 2 11.46 16.06 -6.54
N VAL A 3 12.25 16.81 -5.76
CA VAL A 3 13.07 16.26 -4.67
C VAL A 3 12.22 15.55 -3.61
N VAL A 4 11.09 16.16 -3.24
CA VAL A 4 10.14 15.61 -2.26
C VAL A 4 9.53 14.32 -2.78
N TYR A 5 9.11 14.29 -4.05
CA TYR A 5 8.62 13.06 -4.69
C TYR A 5 9.66 11.95 -4.70
N ILE A 6 10.92 12.25 -5.01
CA ILE A 6 12.00 11.25 -5.01
C ILE A 6 12.25 10.72 -3.58
N CYS A 7 12.27 11.58 -2.57
CA CYS A 7 12.42 11.16 -1.18
C CYS A 7 11.29 10.24 -0.73
N ILE A 8 10.04 10.62 -1.01
CA ILE A 8 8.85 9.81 -0.71
C ILE A 8 8.91 8.47 -1.45
N GLN A 9 9.25 8.48 -2.74
CA GLN A 9 9.36 7.27 -3.55
C GLN A 9 10.45 6.33 -3.02
N ARG A 10 11.61 6.85 -2.62
CA ARG A 10 12.69 6.02 -2.04
C ARG A 10 12.31 5.40 -0.71
N PHE A 11 11.67 6.17 0.16
CA PHE A 11 11.18 5.66 1.44
C PHE A 11 10.11 4.59 1.23
N TYR A 12 9.15 4.89 0.35
CA TYR A 12 8.07 3.98 -0.03
C TYR A 12 8.60 2.68 -0.63
N ALA A 13 9.56 2.74 -1.55
CA ALA A 13 10.14 1.56 -2.20
C ALA A 13 10.95 0.67 -1.23
N ALA A 14 11.55 1.24 -0.18
CA ALA A 14 12.18 0.46 0.88
C ALA A 14 11.12 -0.27 1.71
N THR A 15 10.08 0.45 2.13
CA THR A 15 8.98 -0.07 2.96
C THR A 15 8.16 -1.13 2.21
N SER A 16 7.78 -0.89 0.95
CA SER A 16 6.99 -1.84 0.15
C SER A 16 7.71 -3.17 -0.07
N ARG A 17 9.03 -3.15 -0.29
CA ARG A 17 9.84 -4.37 -0.41
C ARG A 17 9.85 -5.17 0.88
N GLN A 18 9.99 -4.51 2.03
CA GLN A 18 9.95 -5.19 3.33
C GLN A 18 8.57 -5.77 3.61
N LEU A 19 7.48 -5.05 3.31
CA LEU A 19 6.13 -5.57 3.48
C LEU A 19 5.83 -6.74 2.56
N ARG A 20 6.25 -6.69 1.29
CA ARG A 20 6.12 -7.84 0.36
C ARG A 20 6.86 -9.06 0.90
N ARG A 21 8.07 -8.87 1.43
CA ARG A 21 8.84 -9.94 2.06
C ARG A 21 8.11 -10.51 3.27
N LEU A 22 7.60 -9.64 4.15
CA LEU A 22 6.83 -10.05 5.32
C LEU A 22 5.58 -10.84 4.91
N GLY A 23 4.84 -10.38 3.90
CA GLY A 23 3.66 -11.07 3.39
C GLY A 23 3.98 -12.47 2.85
N SER A 24 5.09 -12.63 2.13
CA SER A 24 5.53 -13.96 1.67
C SER A 24 5.89 -14.90 2.83
N ILE A 25 6.56 -14.37 3.86
CA ILE A 25 6.97 -15.14 5.05
C ILE A 25 5.76 -15.54 5.90
N SER A 26 4.77 -14.65 6.06
CA SER A 26 3.55 -14.92 6.84
C SER A 26 2.63 -15.93 6.14
N ARG A 27 2.56 -15.90 4.80
CA ARG A 27 1.64 -16.72 4.02
C ARG A 27 2.09 -18.18 3.85
N SER A 28 3.40 -18.40 3.69
CA SER A 28 3.97 -19.75 3.53
C SER A 28 3.57 -20.75 4.64
N PRO A 29 3.71 -20.44 5.94
CA PRO A 29 3.41 -21.38 7.02
C PRO A 29 1.91 -21.72 7.14
N VAL A 30 1.02 -20.87 6.63
CA VAL A 30 -0.41 -21.18 6.51
C VAL A 30 -0.62 -22.34 5.54
N PHE A 31 -0.03 -22.26 4.34
CA PHE A 31 -0.13 -23.32 3.34
C PHE A 31 0.55 -24.61 3.79
N THR A 32 1.71 -24.52 4.44
CA THR A 32 2.42 -25.70 4.97
C THR A 32 1.57 -26.40 6.04
N HIS A 33 1.04 -25.67 7.02
CA HIS A 33 0.21 -26.25 8.08
C HIS A 33 -1.09 -26.85 7.53
N PHE A 34 -1.68 -26.21 6.51
CA PHE A 34 -2.86 -26.75 5.83
C PHE A 34 -2.54 -28.06 5.08
N GLY A 35 -1.39 -28.13 4.39
CA GLY A 35 -0.91 -29.34 3.74
C GLY A 35 -0.67 -30.49 4.72
N GLU A 36 -0.02 -30.22 5.86
CA GLU A 36 0.19 -31.19 6.94
C GLU A 36 -1.15 -31.69 7.52
N THR A 37 -2.12 -30.79 7.71
CA THR A 37 -3.45 -31.15 8.21
C THR A 37 -4.20 -32.06 7.25
N LEU A 38 -4.10 -31.82 5.93
CA LEU A 38 -4.71 -32.67 4.91
C LEU A 38 -4.07 -34.05 4.84
N ALA A 39 -2.74 -34.12 4.88
CA ALA A 39 -2.01 -35.38 4.85
C ALA A 39 -2.24 -36.23 6.12
N GLY A 40 -2.34 -35.60 7.29
CA GLY A 40 -2.53 -36.26 8.59
C GLY A 40 -3.97 -36.35 9.08
N LEU A 41 -4.97 -36.08 8.24
CA LEU A 41 -6.37 -35.88 8.66
C LEU A 41 -6.96 -37.07 9.42
N SER A 42 -6.64 -38.30 8.99
CA SER A 42 -7.08 -39.54 9.64
C SER A 42 -6.55 -39.64 11.07
N THR A 43 -5.26 -39.36 11.26
CA THR A 43 -4.58 -39.36 12.57
C THR A 43 -5.15 -38.30 13.49
N ILE A 44 -5.32 -37.06 13.01
CA ILE A 44 -5.89 -35.95 13.78
C ILE A 44 -7.30 -36.29 14.29
N ARG A 45 -8.12 -36.95 13.43
CA ARG A 45 -9.47 -37.40 13.83
C ARG A 45 -9.43 -38.54 14.83
N ALA A 46 -8.52 -39.50 14.66
CA ALA A 46 -8.36 -40.63 15.56
C ALA A 46 -8.01 -40.17 16.99
N PHE A 47 -7.12 -39.19 17.12
CA PHE A 47 -6.70 -38.63 18.42
C PHE A 47 -7.61 -37.51 18.95
N LYS A 48 -8.65 -37.11 18.21
CA LYS A 48 -9.59 -36.03 18.58
C LYS A 48 -8.92 -34.68 18.92
N VAL A 49 -7.82 -34.35 18.24
CA VAL A 49 -7.01 -33.12 18.46
C VAL A 49 -7.35 -31.98 17.47
N GLN A 50 -8.51 -32.03 16.81
CA GLN A 50 -8.91 -31.04 15.78
C GLN A 50 -8.89 -29.60 16.31
N ARG A 51 -9.34 -29.36 17.55
CA ARG A 51 -9.41 -28.02 18.15
C ARG A 51 -8.03 -27.38 18.33
N GLN A 52 -7.01 -28.17 18.64
CA GLN A 52 -5.64 -27.66 18.80
C GLN A 52 -5.08 -27.22 17.43
N PHE A 53 -5.22 -28.08 16.41
CA PHE A 53 -4.84 -27.75 15.04
C PHE A 53 -5.59 -26.53 14.48
N LEU A 54 -6.87 -26.39 14.80
CA LEU A 54 -7.66 -25.23 14.40
C LEU A 54 -7.13 -23.94 15.04
N LYS A 55 -6.83 -23.96 16.34
CA LYS A 55 -6.26 -22.81 17.06
C LYS A 55 -4.86 -22.43 16.54
N GLU A 56 -4.06 -23.42 16.15
CA GLU A 56 -2.76 -23.22 15.51
C GLU A 56 -2.93 -22.51 14.14
N LEU A 57 -3.88 -22.97 13.34
CA LEU A 57 -4.20 -22.37 12.04
C LEU A 57 -4.73 -20.94 12.18
N GLU A 58 -5.63 -20.68 13.13
CA GLU A 58 -6.16 -19.34 13.41
C GLU A 58 -5.04 -18.35 13.74
N ARG A 59 -4.06 -18.74 14.57
CA ARG A 59 -2.90 -17.89 14.89
C ARG A 59 -2.06 -17.55 13.66
N LYS A 60 -1.83 -18.53 12.78
CA LYS A 60 -1.05 -18.32 11.55
C LYS A 60 -1.81 -17.42 10.57
N LEU A 61 -3.12 -17.61 10.45
CA LEU A 61 -3.99 -16.75 9.63
C LEU A 61 -4.04 -15.32 10.15
N ASP A 62 -4.13 -15.12 11.46
CA ASP A 62 -4.17 -13.78 12.06
C ASP A 62 -2.89 -12.98 11.73
N MET A 63 -1.72 -13.63 11.79
CA MET A 63 -0.45 -13.03 11.38
C MET A 63 -0.39 -12.65 9.89
N ASP A 64 -0.92 -13.52 9.01
CA ASP A 64 -1.04 -13.22 7.57
C ASP A 64 -1.97 -12.02 7.36
N LEU A 65 -3.13 -12.01 8.02
CA LEU A 65 -4.13 -10.97 7.90
C LEU A 65 -3.61 -9.60 8.38
N VAL A 66 -2.91 -9.56 9.52
CA VAL A 66 -2.24 -8.33 10.00
C VAL A 66 -1.22 -7.83 8.97
N THR A 67 -0.45 -8.73 8.37
CA THR A 67 0.56 -8.36 7.36
C THR A 67 -0.10 -7.81 6.09
N THR A 68 -1.16 -8.45 5.61
CA THR A 68 -1.95 -7.98 4.46
C THR A 68 -2.62 -6.63 4.75
N PHE A 69 -3.17 -6.45 5.95
CA PHE A 69 -3.77 -5.19 6.37
C PHE A 69 -2.73 -4.06 6.36
N LEU A 70 -1.54 -4.31 6.91
CA LEU A 70 -0.45 -3.33 6.92
C LEU A 70 -0.03 -2.93 5.49
N PHE A 71 -0.03 -3.88 4.56
CA PHE A 71 0.24 -3.63 3.15
C PHE A 71 -0.82 -2.71 2.51
N ILE A 72 -2.10 -2.98 2.75
CA ILE A 72 -3.21 -2.13 2.27
C ILE A 72 -3.11 -0.72 2.87
N CYS A 73 -2.87 -0.60 4.17
CA CYS A 73 -2.69 0.69 4.84
C CYS A 73 -1.52 1.50 4.26
N THR A 74 -0.39 0.84 3.99
CA THR A 74 0.79 1.47 3.38
C THR A 74 0.48 1.99 1.98
N ASN A 75 -0.23 1.20 1.16
CA ASN A 75 -0.69 1.63 -0.17
C ASN A 75 -1.67 2.82 -0.10
N ARG A 76 -2.55 2.85 0.90
CA ARG A 76 -3.49 3.97 1.07
C ARG A 76 -2.80 5.24 1.56
N TRP A 77 -1.83 5.09 2.46
CA TRP A 77 -1.06 6.19 3.02
C TRP A 77 -0.27 6.95 1.94
N ILE A 78 0.40 6.24 1.03
CA ILE A 78 1.13 6.89 -0.06
C ILE A 78 0.17 7.66 -0.98
N ALA A 79 -0.95 7.05 -1.37
CA ALA A 79 -1.96 7.69 -2.22
C ALA A 79 -2.49 8.99 -1.60
N PHE A 80 -2.79 8.97 -0.29
CA PHE A 80 -3.22 10.16 0.44
C PHE A 80 -2.16 11.27 0.43
N ILE A 81 -0.89 10.95 0.63
CA ILE A 81 0.20 11.95 0.58
C ILE A 81 0.33 12.57 -0.83
N LEU A 82 0.20 11.77 -1.89
CA LEU A 82 0.20 12.27 -3.27
C LEU A 82 -0.98 13.22 -3.53
N GLU A 83 -2.17 12.87 -3.07
CA GLU A 83 -3.36 13.72 -3.19
C GLU A 83 -3.20 15.03 -2.41
N CYS A 84 -2.68 14.98 -1.17
CA CYS A 84 -2.37 16.18 -0.38
C CYS A 84 -1.36 17.09 -1.08
N MET A 85 -0.30 16.53 -1.69
CA MET A 85 0.68 17.31 -2.46
C MET A 85 0.03 17.98 -3.68
N GLY A 86 -0.84 17.27 -4.41
CA GLY A 86 -1.60 17.83 -5.51
C GLY A 86 -2.46 19.01 -5.07
N ASN A 87 -3.24 18.84 -3.99
CA ASN A 87 -4.09 19.90 -3.43
C ASN A 87 -3.30 21.12 -2.96
N LEU A 88 -2.12 20.92 -2.35
CA LEU A 88 -1.23 22.03 -1.96
C LEU A 88 -0.76 22.82 -3.18
N ILE A 89 -0.40 22.15 -4.28
CA ILE A 89 0.01 22.84 -5.52
C ILE A 89 -1.14 23.69 -6.08
N VAL A 90 -2.36 23.15 -6.11
CA VAL A 90 -3.56 23.89 -6.56
C VAL A 90 -3.83 25.09 -5.66
N MET A 91 -3.73 24.91 -4.34
CA MET A 91 -3.91 25.99 -3.36
C MET A 91 -2.91 27.13 -3.58
N PHE A 92 -1.62 26.81 -3.71
CA PHE A 92 -0.58 27.82 -3.97
C PHE A 92 -0.78 28.50 -5.33
N ALA A 93 -1.09 27.74 -6.38
CA ALA A 93 -1.35 28.30 -7.71
C ALA A 93 -2.51 29.32 -7.67
N GLY A 94 -3.61 29.00 -7.00
CA GLY A 94 -4.74 29.92 -6.81
C GLY A 94 -4.37 31.16 -5.99
N MET A 95 -3.60 30.98 -4.92
CA MET A 95 -3.12 32.09 -4.09
C MET A 95 -2.23 33.06 -4.89
N PHE A 96 -1.31 32.53 -5.71
CA PHE A 96 -0.44 33.34 -6.57
C PHE A 96 -1.22 34.12 -7.64
N THR A 97 -2.28 33.54 -8.21
CA THR A 97 -3.14 34.24 -9.17
C THR A 97 -3.80 35.47 -8.56
N LEU A 98 -4.34 35.33 -7.35
CA LEU A 98 -5.00 36.44 -6.65
C LEU A 98 -4.00 37.54 -6.25
N LEU A 99 -2.81 37.16 -5.76
CA LEU A 99 -1.80 38.13 -5.33
C LEU A 99 -1.17 38.91 -6.49
N TYR A 100 -0.88 38.24 -7.60
CA TYR A 100 -0.12 38.82 -8.71
C TYR A 100 -0.98 39.19 -9.93
N HIS A 101 -2.31 39.08 -9.84
CA HIS A 101 -3.26 39.36 -10.93
C HIS A 101 -2.83 38.68 -12.25
N ILE A 102 -2.37 37.43 -12.15
CA ILE A 102 -1.93 36.67 -13.31
C ILE A 102 -3.15 36.27 -14.14
N ASP A 103 -2.98 36.33 -15.46
CA ASP A 103 -3.99 35.89 -16.42
C ASP A 103 -4.46 34.46 -16.11
N GLY A 104 -5.77 34.30 -15.88
CA GLY A 104 -6.37 33.05 -15.41
C GLY A 104 -6.08 31.86 -16.34
N GLY A 105 -5.88 32.13 -17.63
CA GLY A 105 -5.49 31.10 -18.61
C GLY A 105 -4.14 30.44 -18.31
N LYS A 106 -3.12 31.21 -17.89
CA LYS A 106 -1.79 30.68 -17.57
C LYS A 106 -1.78 29.87 -16.28
N THR A 107 -2.57 30.31 -15.30
CA THR A 107 -2.78 29.56 -14.06
C THR A 107 -3.52 28.26 -14.32
N GLY A 108 -4.59 28.29 -15.13
CA GLY A 108 -5.36 27.09 -15.47
C GLY A 108 -4.49 26.03 -16.15
N LEU A 109 -3.61 26.43 -17.07
CA LEU A 109 -2.64 25.54 -17.70
C LEU A 109 -1.67 24.94 -16.67
N SER A 110 -1.12 25.76 -15.78
CA SER A 110 -0.17 25.30 -14.74
C SER A 110 -0.82 24.31 -13.77
N ILE A 111 -2.06 24.56 -13.34
CA ILE A 111 -2.84 23.66 -12.48
C ILE A 111 -3.14 22.34 -13.22
N SER A 112 -3.53 22.42 -14.49
CA SER A 112 -3.83 21.24 -15.31
C SER A 112 -2.61 20.32 -15.43
N TYR A 113 -1.43 20.89 -15.72
CA TYR A 113 -0.19 20.11 -15.77
C TYR A 113 0.18 19.50 -14.41
N ALA A 114 0.02 20.24 -13.31
CA ALA A 114 0.30 19.73 -11.97
C ALA A 114 -0.64 18.57 -11.55
N LEU A 115 -1.92 18.67 -11.88
CA LEU A 115 -2.91 17.62 -11.62
C LEU A 115 -2.61 16.36 -12.46
N SER A 116 -2.31 16.52 -13.76
CA SER A 116 -1.94 15.39 -14.62
C SER A 116 -0.74 14.63 -14.08
N ILE A 117 0.32 15.33 -13.64
CA ILE A 117 1.51 14.70 -13.04
C ILE A 117 1.15 13.88 -11.79
N THR A 118 0.25 14.40 -10.95
CA THR A 118 -0.20 13.71 -9.72
C THR A 118 -0.96 12.42 -10.05
N VAL A 119 -1.78 12.43 -11.11
CA VAL A 119 -2.51 11.25 -11.60
C VAL A 119 -1.54 10.20 -12.15
N TYR A 120 -0.59 10.60 -12.99
CA TYR A 120 0.41 9.69 -13.55
C TYR A 120 1.30 9.05 -12.48
N LEU A 121 1.73 9.82 -11.47
CA LEU A 121 2.53 9.30 -10.36
C LEU A 121 1.76 8.29 -9.51
N ASN A 122 0.48 8.55 -9.22
CA ASN A 122 -0.38 7.59 -8.52
C ASN A 122 -0.51 6.28 -9.31
N PHE A 123 -0.69 6.38 -10.62
CA PHE A 123 -0.77 5.21 -11.49
C PHE A 123 0.54 4.43 -11.53
N LEU A 124 1.68 5.11 -11.69
CA LEU A 124 3.01 4.49 -11.75
C LEU A 124 3.37 3.78 -10.44
N ILE A 125 3.01 4.37 -9.30
CA ILE A 125 3.21 3.73 -7.99
C ILE A 125 2.39 2.44 -7.91
N LYS A 126 1.11 2.46 -8.33
CA LYS A 126 0.28 1.24 -8.37
C LYS A 126 0.87 0.17 -9.30
N GLN A 127 1.37 0.54 -10.48
CA GLN A 127 2.02 -0.40 -11.39
C GLN A 127 3.29 -1.04 -10.82
N THR A 128 4.11 -0.27 -10.09
CA THR A 128 5.28 -0.82 -9.40
C THR A 128 4.94 -1.69 -8.19
N LEU A 129 3.66 -1.71 -7.78
CA LEU A 129 3.12 -2.46 -6.66
C LEU A 129 2.30 -3.67 -7.07
N GLU A 130 2.07 -3.88 -8.36
CA GLU A 130 1.72 -5.19 -8.94
C GLU A 130 3.00 -6.01 -9.22
#